data_AF-A0A355ICL8-F1
#
_entry.id   AF-A0A355ICL8-F1
#
_cell.length_a   1.000
_cell.length_b   1.000
_cell.length_c   1.000
_cell.angle_alpha   90.00
_cell.angle_beta   90.00
_cell.angle_gamma   90.00
#
_symmetry.space_group_name_H-M   'P 1'
#
loop_
_entity.id
_entity.type
_entity.pdbx_description
1 polymer ?
#
loop_
_entity_poly.entity_id
_entity_poly.type
_entity_poly.pdbx_seq_one_letter_code
_entity_poly.pdbx_strand_id
1 'polypeptide(L)'
;MLTIGTSGFSFPDWVGPFYPPGTTRNTMFSYYTRHFSMVELDYTYYRMPNEKTMASLGSRAPKDFQFCVKAYREMTHELPSDSETRAAL
;
A
#
# COMPACT_ATOMS: atom_id res chain seq x y z
N MET A 1 18.87 -5.75 -9.59
CA MET A 1 18.56 -4.41 -9.06
C MET A 1 17.93 -4.58 -7.69
N LEU A 2 18.33 -3.80 -6.70
CA LEU A 2 17.78 -3.87 -5.34
C LEU A 2 16.83 -2.69 -5.14
N THR A 3 15.62 -2.97 -4.66
CA THR A 3 14.61 -1.94 -4.34
C THR A 3 14.36 -1.94 -2.85
N ILE A 4 14.31 -0.74 -2.24
CA ILE A 4 14.14 -0.56 -0.80
C ILE A 4 12.94 0.36 -0.57
N GLY A 5 12.10 0.00 0.40
CA GLY A 5 10.95 0.77 0.85
C GLY A 5 10.44 0.23 2.18
N THR A 6 9.24 0.67 2.56
CA THR A 6 8.59 0.34 3.83
C THR A 6 7.22 -0.30 3.61
N SER A 7 6.72 -0.98 4.63
CA SER A 7 5.32 -1.42 4.70
C SER A 7 4.43 -0.24 5.08
N GLY A 8 3.89 0.42 4.06
CA GLY A 8 3.10 1.64 4.17
C GLY A 8 3.94 2.93 4.16
N PHE A 9 3.24 4.05 3.99
CA PHE A 9 3.84 5.39 4.00
C PHE A 9 3.00 6.43 4.79
N SER A 10 1.72 6.18 5.07
CA SER A 10 0.79 7.20 5.59
C SER A 10 0.67 7.18 7.12
N PHE A 11 1.75 7.46 7.84
CA PHE A 11 1.80 7.41 9.30
C PHE A 11 1.96 8.82 9.92
N PRO A 12 1.00 9.29 10.75
CA PRO A 12 1.12 10.58 11.45
C PRO A 12 2.36 10.68 12.33
N ASP A 13 2.75 9.59 12.99
CA ASP A 13 3.89 9.55 13.90
C ASP A 13 5.25 9.73 13.18
N TRP A 14 5.25 9.68 11.85
CA TRP A 14 6.43 9.99 11.04
C TRP A 14 6.61 11.49 10.81
N VAL A 15 5.64 12.34 11.18
CA VAL A 15 5.78 13.81 11.13
C VAL A 15 6.70 14.29 12.24
N GLY A 16 7.83 14.88 11.84
CA GLY A 16 8.96 15.23 12.69
C GLY A 16 10.17 14.33 12.39
N PRO A 17 10.11 13.01 12.68
CA PRO A 17 11.25 12.10 12.45
C PRO A 17 11.62 11.88 10.99
N PHE A 18 10.64 11.85 10.09
CA PHE A 18 10.86 11.57 8.66
C PHE A 18 10.18 12.60 7.75
N TYR A 19 8.91 12.89 8.00
CA TYR A 19 8.17 13.94 7.30
C TYR A 19 8.42 15.31 7.95
N PRO A 20 8.59 16.39 7.17
CA PRO A 20 8.70 17.73 7.72
C PRO A 20 7.47 18.13 8.54
N PRO A 21 7.63 18.96 9.58
CA PRO A 21 6.50 19.53 10.33
C PRO A 21 5.46 20.16 9.40
N GLY A 22 4.17 19.93 9.67
CA GLY A 22 3.07 20.42 8.82
C GLY A 22 2.74 19.54 7.61
N THR A 23 3.44 18.41 7.41
CA THR A 23 3.08 17.44 6.37
C THR A 23 1.69 16.86 6.64
N THR A 24 0.81 16.92 5.63
CA THR A 24 -0.54 16.35 5.69
C THR A 24 -0.56 14.96 5.07
N ARG A 25 -1.57 14.13 5.38
CA ARG A 25 -1.73 12.80 4.77
C ARG A 25 -1.70 12.84 3.24
N ASN A 26 -2.28 13.88 2.63
CA ASN A 26 -2.31 14.03 1.19
C ASN A 26 -0.93 14.30 0.59
N THR A 27 0.00 14.90 1.33
CA THR A 27 1.36 15.22 0.85
C THR A 27 2.41 14.18 1.23
N MET A 28 2.12 13.28 2.18
CA MET A 28 3.04 12.22 2.62
C MET A 28 3.59 11.38 1.46
N PHE A 29 2.73 10.89 0.56
CA PHE A 29 3.18 10.04 -0.57
C PHE A 29 4.16 10.78 -1.50
N SER A 30 3.89 12.05 -1.77
CA SER A 30 4.73 12.89 -2.64
C SER A 30 6.07 13.24 -1.99
N TYR A 31 6.16 13.21 -0.66
CA TYR A 31 7.42 13.31 0.06
C TYR A 31 8.15 11.96 0.07
N TYR A 32 7.43 10.89 0.40
CA TYR A 32 7.95 9.52 0.51
C TYR A 32 8.68 9.06 -0.77
N THR A 33 8.06 9.31 -1.94
CA THR A 33 8.60 8.96 -3.27
C THR A 33 9.91 9.68 -3.64
N ARG A 34 10.36 10.66 -2.84
CA ARG A 34 11.66 11.33 -3.01
C ARG A 34 12.80 10.56 -2.34
N HIS A 35 12.49 9.66 -1.41
CA HIS A 35 13.46 8.92 -0.60
C HIS A 35 13.48 7.43 -0.89
N PHE A 36 12.34 6.85 -1.28
CA PHE A 36 12.20 5.44 -1.61
C PHE A 36 11.66 5.25 -3.02
N SER A 37 12.08 4.17 -3.67
CA SER A 37 11.64 3.77 -5.01
C SER A 37 10.52 2.73 -5.00
N MET A 38 10.10 2.25 -3.83
CA MET A 38 8.94 1.39 -3.70
C MET A 38 8.18 1.60 -2.39
N VAL A 39 6.96 1.08 -2.33
CA VAL A 39 6.22 0.91 -1.07
C VAL A 39 5.38 -0.36 -1.09
N GLU A 40 5.22 -1.01 0.05
CA GLU A 40 4.19 -2.04 0.22
C GLU A 40 2.88 -1.39 0.65
N LEU A 41 1.78 -1.74 -0.02
CA LEU A 41 0.42 -1.36 0.34
C LEU A 41 -0.21 -2.51 1.14
N ASP A 42 -0.41 -2.29 2.43
CA ASP A 42 -0.97 -3.26 3.37
C ASP A 42 -2.47 -3.11 3.59
N TYR A 43 -3.03 -1.91 3.36
CA TYR A 43 -4.45 -1.63 3.57
C TYR A 43 -5.36 -2.60 2.80
N THR A 44 -4.87 -3.11 1.67
CA THR A 44 -5.58 -4.05 0.79
C THR A 44 -5.84 -5.40 1.45
N TYR A 45 -5.10 -5.75 2.51
CA TYR A 45 -5.41 -6.89 3.35
C TYR A 45 -6.76 -6.72 4.05
N TYR A 46 -7.06 -5.51 4.54
CA TYR A 46 -8.25 -5.25 5.34
C TYR A 46 -9.49 -4.89 4.52
N ARG A 47 -9.29 -4.34 3.32
CA ARG A 47 -10.38 -3.94 2.42
C ARG A 47 -9.98 -4.16 0.97
N MET A 48 -10.94 -4.53 0.14
CA MET A 48 -10.70 -4.63 -1.30
C MET A 48 -10.14 -3.31 -1.86
N PRO A 49 -9.10 -3.36 -2.71
CA PRO A 49 -8.53 -2.18 -3.31
C PRO A 49 -9.58 -1.46 -4.18
N ASN A 50 -9.75 -0.16 -3.93
CA ASN A 50 -10.61 0.68 -4.76
C ASN A 50 -9.82 1.17 -5.99
N GLU A 51 -10.40 1.00 -7.18
CA GLU A 51 -9.81 1.42 -8.46
C GLU A 51 -9.35 2.89 -8.45
N LYS A 52 -10.19 3.82 -7.96
CA LYS A 52 -9.87 5.26 -7.92
C LYS A 52 -8.65 5.54 -7.05
N THR A 53 -8.53 4.85 -5.92
CA THR A 53 -7.38 4.99 -5.02
C THR A 53 -6.11 4.46 -5.68
N MET A 54 -6.17 3.29 -6.31
CA MET A 54 -5.02 2.69 -7.00
C MET A 54 -4.57 3.55 -8.19
N ALA A 55 -5.51 4.02 -9.00
CA ALA A 55 -5.24 4.92 -10.12
C ALA A 55 -4.64 6.25 -9.65
N SER A 56 -5.16 6.82 -8.55
CA SER A 56 -4.62 8.06 -7.97
C SER A 56 -3.17 7.86 -7.49
N LEU A 57 -2.87 6.76 -6.80
CA LEU A 57 -1.49 6.44 -6.38
C LEU A 57 -0.56 6.28 -7.59
N GLY A 58 -0.99 5.51 -8.60
CA GLY A 58 -0.24 5.33 -9.84
C GLY A 58 0.05 6.64 -10.57
N SER A 59 -0.94 7.55 -10.66
CA SER A 59 -0.78 8.85 -11.33
C SER A 59 0.21 9.79 -10.62
N ARG A 60 0.38 9.62 -9.31
CA ARG A 60 1.26 10.45 -8.47
C ARG A 60 2.65 9.85 -8.31
N ALA A 61 2.82 8.58 -8.66
CA ALA A 61 4.07 7.87 -8.56
C ALA A 61 5.04 8.31 -9.66
N PRO A 62 6.35 8.45 -9.36
CA PRO A 62 7.37 8.58 -10.39
C PRO A 62 7.36 7.39 -11.36
N LYS A 63 7.87 7.60 -12.59
CA LYS A 63 7.83 6.65 -13.70
C LYS A 63 8.27 5.22 -13.34
N ASP A 64 9.27 5.08 -12.47
CA ASP A 64 9.89 3.79 -12.12
C ASP A 64 9.60 3.34 -10.68
N PHE A 65 8.63 3.99 -10.02
CA PHE A 65 8.25 3.66 -8.65
C PHE A 65 7.43 2.38 -8.61
N GLN A 66 7.79 1.47 -7.69
CA GLN A 66 7.18 0.14 -7.59
C GLN A 66 6.22 0.03 -6.42
N PHE A 67 5.19 -0.81 -6.56
CA PHE A 67 4.26 -1.14 -5.50
C PHE A 67 4.28 -2.64 -5.24
N CYS A 68 4.43 -3.01 -3.97
CA CYS A 68 4.13 -4.37 -3.50
C CYS A 68 2.72 -4.35 -2.91
N VAL A 69 1.76 -5.08 -3.46
CA VAL A 69 0.38 -5.02 -2.99
C VAL A 69 0.06 -6.28 -2.21
N LYS A 70 -0.33 -6.12 -0.94
CA LYS A 70 -0.71 -7.26 -0.10
C LYS A 70 -2.05 -7.82 -0.58
N ALA A 71 -2.13 -9.14 -0.72
CA ALA A 71 -3.37 -9.81 -1.10
C ALA A 71 -4.48 -9.54 -0.07
N TYR A 72 -5.73 -9.49 -0.54
CA TYR A 72 -6.89 -9.36 0.34
C TYR A 72 -6.98 -10.57 1.27
N ARG A 73 -7.39 -10.37 2.53
CA ARG A 73 -7.40 -11.42 3.54
C ARG A 73 -8.22 -12.65 3.13
N GLU A 74 -9.30 -12.49 2.36
CA GLU A 74 -10.10 -13.62 1.85
C GLU A 74 -9.30 -14.55 0.92
N MET A 75 -8.21 -14.05 0.31
CA MET A 75 -7.35 -14.85 -0.57
C MET A 75 -6.29 -15.63 0.19
N THR A 76 -6.06 -15.34 1.47
CA THR A 76 -4.86 -15.82 2.19
C THR A 76 -5.13 -16.33 3.60
N HIS A 77 -6.13 -15.80 4.30
CA HIS A 77 -6.36 -16.04 5.74
C HIS A 77 -7.80 -16.42 6.05
N GLU A 78 -8.75 -16.22 5.13
CA GLU A 78 -10.13 -16.67 5.30
C GLU A 78 -10.39 -17.81 4.31
N LEU A 79 -10.97 -18.91 4.81
CA LEU A 79 -11.43 -19.99 3.94
C LEU A 79 -12.79 -19.62 3.38
N PRO A 80 -13.13 -20.08 2.16
CA PRO A 80 -14.48 -19.97 1.64
C PRO A 80 -15.48 -20.51 2.68
N SER A 81 -16.51 -19.72 2.99
CA SER A 81 -17.59 -20.15 3.89
C SER A 81 -18.50 -21.20 3.23
N ASP A 82 -18.50 -21.24 1.90
CA ASP A 82 -19.24 -22.21 1.10
C ASP A 82 -18.55 -23.59 1.08
N SER A 83 -19.33 -24.64 1.36
CA SER A 83 -18.82 -26.01 1.49
C SER A 83 -18.35 -26.61 0.17
N GLU A 84 -18.96 -26.24 -0.97
CA GLU A 84 -18.54 -26.73 -2.29
C GLU A 84 -17.18 -26.13 -2.67
N THR A 85 -17.01 -24.83 -2.44
CA THR A 85 -15.76 -24.12 -2.72
C THR A 85 -14.62 -24.61 -1.83
N ARG A 86 -14.92 -24.97 -0.56
CA ARG A 86 -13.94 -25.59 0.36
C ARG A 86 -13.56 -27.02 -0.03
N ALA A 87 -14.46 -27.78 -0.64
CA ALA A 87 -14.19 -29.16 -1.06
C ALA A 87 -13.35 -29.24 -2.35
N ALA A 88 -13.28 -28.14 -3.11
CA ALA A 88 -12.55 -28.04 -4.37
C ALA A 88 -11.09 -27.53 -4.23
N LEU A 89 -10.66 -27.14 -3.02
CA LEU A 89 -9.29 -26.75 -2.67
C LEU A 89 -8.54 -27.90 -2.01
#